data_AF-A0A0X3PGF6-F1
#
_entry.id   AF-A0A0X3PGF6-F1
#
_cell.length_a   1.000
_cell.length_b   1.000
_cell.length_c   1.000
_cell.angle_alpha   90.00
_cell.angle_beta   90.00
_cell.angle_gamma   90.00
#
_symmetry.space_group_name_H-M   'P 1'
#
loop_
_entity.id
_entity.type
_entity.pdbx_description
1 polymer ?
#
loop_
_entity_poly.entity_id
_entity_poly.type
_entity_poly.pdbx_seq_one_letter_code
_entity_poly.pdbx_strand_id
1 'polypeptide(L)'
;ARSRRGRSCVTNLLYCLERWTEAVDSGNTVHAVYIEFKKAFDSVPHYRLLYKLNRIGVRGRLLTRIENFPIGRSKFVHISDKQSTKVESGFPQSSVFGPILF
;
A
#
# COMPACT_ATOMS: atom_id res chain seq x y z
N ALA A 1 -6.77 7.58 4.79
CA ALA A 1 -6.48 6.39 5.62
C ALA A 1 -5.20 6.62 6.41
N ARG A 2 -5.19 6.49 7.74
CA ARG A 2 -3.95 6.53 8.54
C ARG A 2 -3.35 5.12 8.54
N SER A 3 -2.19 4.92 7.93
CA SER A 3 -1.51 3.61 7.89
C SER A 3 -0.80 3.29 9.23
N ARG A 4 -0.45 4.31 10.04
CA ARG A 4 0.28 4.13 11.31
C ARG A 4 -0.36 4.89 12.46
N ARG A 5 -0.47 4.23 13.63
CA ARG A 5 -0.95 4.88 14.86
C ARG A 5 -0.02 6.02 15.26
N GLY A 6 -0.59 7.16 15.65
CA GLY A 6 0.17 8.34 16.06
C GLY A 6 0.87 9.11 14.95
N ARG A 7 0.66 8.77 13.66
CA ARG A 7 1.22 9.53 12.53
C ARG A 7 0.12 10.03 11.59
N SER A 8 0.32 11.22 11.05
CA SER A 8 -0.55 11.85 10.05
C SER A 8 0.27 12.43 8.89
N CYS A 9 -0.40 12.76 7.79
CA CYS A 9 0.24 13.46 6.67
C CYS A 9 0.83 14.79 7.13
N VAL A 10 0.12 15.51 8.02
CA VAL A 10 0.56 16.80 8.57
C VAL A 10 1.83 16.63 9.39
N THR A 11 1.90 15.64 10.28
CA THR A 11 3.11 15.40 11.08
C THR A 11 4.30 15.00 10.22
N ASN A 12 4.08 14.29 9.12
CA ASN A 12 5.15 13.93 8.20
C ASN A 12 5.63 15.15 7.41
N LEU A 13 4.70 16.01 6.96
CA LEU A 13 5.04 17.25 6.27
C LEU A 13 5.83 18.19 7.19
N LEU A 14 5.36 18.40 8.42
CA LEU A 14 6.03 19.26 9.39
C LEU A 14 7.45 18.76 9.67
N TYR A 15 7.61 17.46 9.91
CA TYR A 15 8.92 16.85 10.12
C TYR A 15 9.87 17.05 8.92
N CYS A 16 9.38 16.89 7.69
CA CYS A 16 10.20 17.14 6.50
C CYS A 16 10.61 18.61 6.39
N LEU A 17 9.67 19.53 6.62
CA LEU A 17 9.91 20.96 6.52
C LEU A 17 10.95 21.42 7.55
N GLU A 18 10.79 21.04 8.82
CA GLU A 18 11.76 21.36 9.88
C GLU A 18 13.18 20.94 9.47
N ARG A 19 13.33 19.69 9.02
CA ARG A 19 14.64 19.18 8.58
C ARG A 19 15.21 19.87 7.36
N TRP A 20 14.36 20.28 6.42
CA TRP A 20 14.82 20.99 5.22
C TRP A 20 15.22 22.42 5.56
N THR A 21 14.46 23.09 6.41
CA THR A 21 14.80 24.43 6.91
C THR A 21 16.13 24.41 7.64
N GLU A 22 16.33 23.48 8.59
CA GLU A 22 17.62 23.34 9.30
C GLU A 22 18.81 23.12 8.36
N ALA A 23 18.62 22.28 7.33
CA ALA A 23 19.66 22.00 6.35
C ALA A 23 20.02 23.25 5.53
N VAL A 24 19.02 24.00 5.09
CA VAL A 24 19.19 25.25 4.33
C VAL A 24 19.83 26.34 5.20
N ASP A 25 19.40 26.49 6.45
CA ASP A 25 19.97 27.45 7.41
C ASP A 25 21.45 27.15 7.71
N SER A 26 21.84 25.87 7.63
CA SER A 26 23.23 25.42 7.77
C SER A 26 24.05 25.54 6.47
N GLY A 27 23.47 26.13 5.40
CA GLY A 27 24.13 26.31 4.11
C GLY A 27 24.15 25.06 3.21
N ASN A 28 23.42 23.99 3.57
CA ASN A 28 23.34 22.79 2.75
C ASN A 28 22.25 22.91 1.66
N THR A 29 22.44 22.20 0.55
CA THR A 29 21.41 22.06 -0.48
C THR A 29 20.54 20.84 -0.23
N VAL A 30 19.22 21.01 -0.35
CA VAL A 30 18.24 19.91 -0.21
C VAL A 30 17.73 19.51 -1.60
N HIS A 31 17.82 18.21 -1.91
CA HIS A 31 17.21 17.63 -3.10
C HIS A 31 16.12 16.63 -2.68
N ALA A 32 14.91 16.79 -3.20
CA ALA A 32 13.79 15.89 -2.93
C ALA A 32 13.37 15.17 -4.22
N VAL A 33 13.21 13.85 -4.14
CA VAL A 33 12.70 13.01 -5.23
C VAL A 33 11.41 12.35 -4.77
N TYR A 34 10.31 12.64 -5.47
CA TYR A 34 9.01 12.04 -5.21
C TYR A 34 8.77 10.91 -6.20
N ILE A 35 8.39 9.73 -5.67
CA ILE A 35 8.09 8.54 -6.47
C ILE A 35 6.66 8.12 -6.15
N GLU A 36 5.84 7.98 -7.18
CA GLU A 36 4.47 7.49 -7.08
C GLU A 36 4.33 6.12 -7.73
N PHE A 37 3.76 5.17 -7.01
CA PHE A 37 3.50 3.82 -7.53
C PHE A 37 2.07 3.71 -8.06
N LYS A 38 1.92 3.56 -9.38
CA LYS A 38 0.62 3.27 -10.00
C LYS A 38 0.07 1.95 -9.48
N LYS A 39 -1.17 1.96 -8.98
CA LYS A 39 -1.87 0.79 -8.44
C LYS A 39 -1.01 0.00 -7.44
N ALA A 40 -0.37 0.68 -6.48
CA ALA A 40 0.60 0.09 -5.56
C ALA A 40 0.15 -1.23 -4.92
N PHE A 41 -1.13 -1.34 -4.53
CA PHE A 41 -1.69 -2.55 -3.94
C PHE A 41 -1.91 -3.71 -4.93
N ASP A 42 -2.12 -3.41 -6.20
CA ASP A 42 -2.31 -4.42 -7.25
C ASP A 42 -0.97 -4.90 -7.82
N SER A 43 0.06 -4.06 -7.72
CA SER A 43 1.40 -4.32 -8.25
C SER A 43 2.30 -5.10 -7.27
N VAL A 44 1.83 -5.45 -6.08
CA VAL A 44 2.63 -6.15 -5.06
C VAL A 44 2.82 -7.62 -5.46
N PRO A 45 4.06 -8.12 -5.56
CA PRO A 45 4.29 -9.54 -5.83
C PRO A 45 3.80 -10.40 -4.65
N HIS A 46 2.72 -11.15 -4.86
CA HIS A 46 2.04 -11.93 -3.80
C HIS A 46 2.97 -12.88 -3.05
N TYR A 47 3.79 -13.64 -3.77
CA TYR A 47 4.74 -14.58 -3.14
C TYR A 47 5.77 -13.87 -2.25
N ARG A 48 6.28 -12.70 -2.68
CA ARG A 48 7.23 -11.92 -1.88
C ARG A 48 6.57 -11.34 -0.63
N LEU A 49 5.32 -10.90 -0.72
CA LEU A 49 4.54 -10.43 0.43
C LEU A 49 4.32 -11.55 1.44
N LEU A 50 3.85 -12.72 1.00
CA LEU A 50 3.63 -13.89 1.86
C LEU A 50 4.92 -14.35 2.55
N TYR A 51 6.03 -14.38 1.80
CA TYR A 51 7.34 -14.69 2.35
C TYR A 51 7.74 -13.72 3.47
N LYS A 52 7.60 -12.40 3.26
CA LYS A 52 7.89 -11.40 4.29
C LYS A 52 6.98 -11.56 5.51
N LEU A 53 5.68 -11.78 5.31
CA LEU A 53 4.71 -11.99 6.40
C LEU A 53 5.06 -13.21 7.25
N ASN A 54 5.43 -14.33 6.63
CA ASN A 54 5.89 -15.52 7.36
C ASN A 54 7.15 -15.21 8.20
N ARG A 55 8.11 -14.49 7.61
CA ARG A 55 9.37 -14.11 8.30
C ARG A 55 9.17 -13.18 9.50
N ILE A 56 8.15 -12.34 9.50
CA ILE A 56 7.81 -11.49 10.67
C ILE A 56 6.90 -12.19 11.68
N GLY A 57 6.57 -13.47 11.48
CA GLY A 57 5.83 -14.29 12.43
C GLY A 57 4.34 -14.48 12.14
N VAL A 58 3.82 -13.97 11.02
CA VAL A 58 2.43 -14.24 10.61
C VAL A 58 2.33 -15.67 10.10
N ARG A 59 1.53 -16.52 10.77
CA ARG A 59 1.44 -17.96 10.48
C ARG A 59 0.00 -18.49 10.51
N GLY A 60 -0.16 -19.74 10.09
CA GLY A 60 -1.41 -20.49 10.19
C GLY A 60 -2.55 -19.87 9.40
N ARG A 61 -3.77 -19.95 9.95
CA ARG A 61 -5.03 -19.53 9.30
C ARG A 61 -5.01 -18.08 8.80
N LEU A 62 -4.25 -17.18 9.45
CA LEU A 62 -4.13 -15.80 9.01
C LEU A 62 -3.31 -15.68 7.72
N LEU A 63 -2.17 -16.37 7.64
CA LEU A 63 -1.33 -16.36 6.43
C LEU A 63 -2.07 -16.98 5.24
N THR A 64 -2.74 -18.12 5.45
CA THR A 64 -3.57 -18.79 4.43
C THR A 64 -4.74 -17.92 3.97
N ARG A 65 -5.33 -17.10 4.87
CA ARG A 65 -6.37 -16.14 4.48
C ARG A 65 -5.81 -15.00 3.62
N ILE A 66 -4.61 -14.51 3.92
CA ILE A 66 -3.95 -13.45 3.12
C ILE A 66 -3.53 -13.99 1.75
N GLU A 67 -3.04 -15.22 1.69
CA GLU A 67 -2.72 -15.93 0.44
C GLU A 67 -3.93 -16.08 -0.47
N ASN A 68 -5.07 -16.47 0.10
CA ASN A 68 -6.32 -16.64 -0.65
C ASN A 68 -7.09 -15.32 -0.88
N PHE A 69 -6.69 -14.23 -0.24
CA PHE A 69 -7.36 -12.93 -0.32
C PHE A 69 -7.40 -12.34 -1.74
N PRO A 70 -6.32 -12.37 -2.54
CA PRO A 70 -6.36 -11.99 -3.95
C PRO A 70 -6.92 -13.09 -4.88
N ILE A 71 -6.84 -14.38 -4.52
CA ILE A 71 -7.09 -15.51 -5.43
C ILE A 71 -8.59 -15.77 -5.72
N GLY A 72 -9.51 -15.20 -4.93
CA GLY A 72 -10.94 -15.54 -5.03
C GLY A 72 -11.88 -14.49 -5.63
N ARG A 73 -11.39 -13.37 -6.18
CA ARG A 73 -12.26 -12.26 -6.59
C ARG A 73 -12.07 -11.85 -8.04
N SER A 74 -12.75 -12.54 -8.93
CA SER A 74 -13.12 -12.02 -10.24
C SER A 74 -14.07 -10.84 -10.06
N LYS A 75 -13.61 -9.63 -10.37
CA LYS A 75 -14.48 -8.46 -10.44
C LYS A 75 -15.10 -8.40 -11.83
N PHE A 76 -16.42 -8.28 -11.87
CA PHE A 76 -17.18 -7.94 -13.06
C PHE A 76 -17.68 -6.50 -12.89
N VAL A 77 -17.47 -5.68 -13.91
CA VAL A 77 -18.06 -4.35 -13.99
C VAL A 77 -19.26 -4.45 -14.92
N HIS A 78 -20.43 -4.07 -14.43
CA HIS A 78 -21.63 -3.96 -15.23
C HIS A 78 -21.87 -2.48 -15.54
N ILE A 79 -21.90 -2.13 -16.83
CA ILE A 79 -22.30 -0.79 -17.29
C ILE A 79 -23.45 -1.02 -18.26
N SER A 80 -24.63 -0.53 -17.89
CA SER A 80 -25.89 -0.84 -18.59
C SER A 80 -26.05 -2.36 -18.75
N ASP A 81 -26.39 -2.90 -19.92
CA ASP A 81 -26.59 -4.34 -20.14
C ASP A 81 -25.31 -5.14 -20.48
N LYS A 82 -24.12 -4.54 -20.33
CA LYS A 82 -22.85 -5.19 -20.71
C LYS A 82 -22.00 -5.53 -19.49
N GLN A 83 -21.59 -6.78 -19.41
CA GLN A 83 -20.70 -7.31 -18.37
C GLN A 83 -19.24 -7.32 -18.88
N SER A 84 -18.31 -6.79 -18.09
CA SER A 84 -16.88 -6.82 -18.41
C SER A 84 -16.28 -8.23 -18.30
N THR A 85 -15.14 -8.46 -18.94
CA THR A 85 -14.34 -9.67 -18.74
C THR A 85 -13.79 -9.77 -17.32
N LYS A 86 -13.48 -11.00 -16.90
CA LYS A 86 -12.92 -11.35 -15.58
C LYS A 86 -11.62 -10.58 -15.35
N VAL A 87 -11.60 -9.67 -14.38
CA VAL A 87 -10.35 -9.00 -13.95
C VAL A 87 -9.68 -9.86 -12.88
N GLU A 88 -8.48 -10.37 -13.15
CA GLU A 88 -7.71 -11.23 -12.23
C GLU A 88 -6.82 -10.45 -11.26
N SER A 89 -6.58 -9.16 -11.52
CA SER A 89 -5.70 -8.32 -10.69
C SER A 89 -6.49 -7.20 -10.02
N GLY A 90 -6.45 -7.12 -8.70
CA GLY A 90 -6.99 -5.98 -7.99
C GLY A 90 -7.30 -6.25 -6.54
N PHE A 91 -6.56 -5.62 -5.63
CA PHE A 91 -6.98 -5.55 -4.24
C PHE A 91 -8.35 -4.83 -4.17
N PRO A 92 -9.32 -5.27 -3.36
CA PRO A 92 -10.55 -4.49 -3.17
C PRO A 92 -10.15 -3.16 -2.54
N GLN A 93 -10.48 -2.05 -3.22
CA GLN A 93 -10.15 -0.69 -2.76
C GLN A 93 -10.77 -0.36 -1.38
N SER A 94 -11.71 -1.19 -0.91
CA SER A 94 -12.38 -1.14 0.40
C SER A 94 -11.77 -2.04 1.49
N SER A 95 -10.65 -2.72 1.21
CA SER A 95 -10.06 -3.65 2.17
C SER A 95 -9.22 -2.89 3.21
N VAL A 96 -9.62 -3.01 4.48
CA VAL A 96 -8.89 -2.52 5.65
C VAL A 96 -7.46 -3.07 5.77
N PHE A 97 -7.15 -4.17 5.07
CA PHE A 97 -5.81 -4.77 5.10
C PHE A 97 -4.78 -4.07 4.22
N GLY A 98 -5.22 -3.26 3.24
CA GLY A 98 -4.30 -2.62 2.29
C GLY A 98 -3.22 -1.80 3.02
N PRO A 99 -3.60 -0.80 3.84
CA PRO A 99 -2.64 0.03 4.56
C PRO A 99 -1.78 -0.67 5.63
N ILE A 100 -2.07 -1.94 5.95
CA ILE A 100 -1.32 -2.76 6.92
C ILE A 100 -0.30 -3.65 6.20
N LEU A 101 -0.66 -4.13 5.01
CA LEU A 101 0.19 -4.98 4.17
C LEU A 101 1.22 -4.20 3.34
N PHE A 102 1.08 -2.87 3.29
CA PHE A 102 1.92 -1.92 2.55
C PHE A 102 2.31 -0.75 3.44
#